data_AF-A0A535PAP4-F1
#
_entry.id   AF-A0A535PAP4-F1
#
_cell.length_a   1.000
_cell.length_b   1.000
_cell.length_c   1.000
_cell.angle_alpha   90.00
_cell.angle_beta   90.00
_cell.angle_gamma   90.00
#
_symmetry.space_group_name_H-M   'P 1'
#
loop_
_entity.id
_entity.type
_entity.pdbx_description
1 polymer ?
#
loop_
_entity_poly.entity_id
_entity_poly.type
_entity_poly.pdbx_seq_one_letter_code
_entity_poly.pdbx_strand_id
1 'polypeptide(L)'
;MVAIGEAPDPSFLPEGTSVEVSAWGGLLINQETLATGAPGVFAAGDVTYGPKTVIHAAAHGRRAAQSIHAYLSKLSPRAVTEMPEGEFETVSTLPPDGTVSLDLRPTPRELMPLRTSAAAHDRSLEFATGFTEEQARREASRCLRCDLAYLCPTIKVISPEQVVAARKNS
;
A
#
# COMPACT_ATOMS: atom_id res chain seq x y z
N MET A 1 -4.44 7.81 -26.97
CA MET A 1 -4.07 7.28 -25.66
C MET A 1 -5.19 6.33 -25.25
N VAL A 2 -4.90 5.04 -25.13
CA VAL A 2 -5.89 4.01 -24.77
C VAL A 2 -5.39 3.35 -23.50
N ALA A 3 -6.12 3.53 -22.39
CA ALA A 3 -5.88 2.82 -21.15
C ALA A 3 -6.75 1.55 -21.18
N ILE A 4 -6.11 0.38 -21.23
CA ILE A 4 -6.81 -0.92 -21.40
C ILE A 4 -7.14 -1.63 -20.08
N GLY A 5 -6.84 -1.00 -18.94
CA GLY A 5 -7.07 -1.56 -17.60
C GLY A 5 -5.90 -2.40 -17.09
N GLU A 6 -5.98 -2.77 -15.81
CA GLU A 6 -5.05 -3.66 -15.11
C GLU A 6 -5.78 -4.96 -14.76
N ALA A 7 -5.05 -6.08 -14.74
CA ALA A 7 -5.59 -7.39 -14.41
C ALA A 7 -4.80 -8.01 -13.24
N PRO A 8 -5.45 -8.76 -12.34
CA PRO A 8 -4.74 -9.50 -11.31
C PRO A 8 -3.80 -10.54 -11.93
N ASP A 9 -2.58 -10.63 -11.41
CA ASP A 9 -1.65 -11.71 -11.71
C ASP A 9 -1.72 -12.77 -10.60
N PRO A 10 -2.26 -13.98 -10.85
CA PRO A 10 -2.34 -15.02 -9.83
C PRO A 10 -1.04 -15.85 -9.68
N SER A 11 0.03 -15.58 -10.44
CA SER A 11 1.23 -16.43 -10.43
C SER A 11 2.00 -16.41 -9.11
N PHE A 12 1.72 -15.47 -8.21
CA PHE A 12 2.32 -15.42 -6.87
C PHE A 12 1.74 -16.49 -5.93
N LEU A 13 0.62 -17.12 -6.28
CA LEU A 13 -0.02 -18.13 -5.45
C LEU A 13 0.82 -19.41 -5.41
N PRO A 14 1.10 -19.97 -4.22
CA PRO A 14 1.83 -21.24 -4.11
C PRO A 14 1.08 -22.38 -4.80
N GLU A 15 1.83 -23.30 -5.43
CA GLU A 15 1.24 -24.53 -5.96
C GLU A 15 0.50 -25.32 -4.86
N GLY A 16 -0.70 -25.81 -5.18
CA GLY A 16 -1.53 -26.55 -4.24
C GLY A 16 -2.26 -25.70 -3.19
N THR A 17 -2.22 -24.37 -3.31
CA THR A 17 -3.06 -23.50 -2.48
C THR A 17 -4.56 -23.78 -2.70
N SER A 18 -5.35 -23.65 -1.64
CA SER A 18 -6.82 -23.66 -1.74
C SER A 18 -7.40 -22.30 -2.10
N VAL A 19 -6.57 -21.30 -2.40
CA VAL A 19 -7.01 -20.03 -2.96
C VAL A 19 -7.37 -20.24 -4.43
N GLU A 20 -8.66 -20.14 -4.74
CA GLU A 20 -9.17 -20.31 -6.09
C GLU A 20 -9.13 -18.99 -6.87
N VAL A 21 -8.96 -19.11 -8.19
CA VAL A 21 -8.97 -17.99 -9.14
C VAL A 21 -10.18 -18.14 -10.04
N SER A 22 -10.94 -17.06 -10.18
CA SER A 22 -12.11 -16.99 -11.05
C SER A 22 -11.72 -16.88 -12.53
N ALA A 23 -12.68 -17.13 -13.43
CA ALA A 23 -12.44 -17.10 -14.88
C ALA A 23 -11.93 -15.75 -15.41
N TRP A 24 -12.13 -14.64 -14.69
CA TRP A 24 -11.64 -13.32 -15.09
C TRP A 24 -10.25 -12.99 -14.53
N GLY A 25 -9.66 -13.86 -13.70
CA GLY A 25 -8.29 -13.74 -13.18
C GLY A 25 -8.18 -13.28 -11.72
N GLY A 26 -9.25 -12.78 -11.11
CA GLY A 26 -9.21 -12.42 -9.68
C GLY A 26 -9.52 -13.57 -8.73
N LEU A 27 -9.23 -13.35 -7.46
CA LEU A 27 -9.38 -14.35 -6.40
C LEU A 27 -10.85 -14.58 -6.06
N LEU A 28 -11.21 -15.86 -5.96
CA LEU A 28 -12.55 -16.30 -5.61
C LEU A 28 -12.72 -16.19 -4.09
N ILE A 29 -13.78 -15.48 -3.68
CA ILE A 29 -14.08 -15.22 -2.27
C ILE A 29 -15.55 -15.45 -1.95
N ASN A 30 -15.82 -15.72 -0.67
CA ASN A 30 -17.17 -15.64 -0.14
C ASN A 30 -17.62 -14.17 -0.11
N GLN A 31 -18.72 -13.85 -0.78
CA GLN A 31 -19.21 -12.47 -0.94
C GLN A 31 -19.60 -11.79 0.38
N GLU A 32 -19.91 -12.55 1.43
CA GLU A 32 -20.26 -12.04 2.75
C GLU A 32 -19.01 -11.82 3.61
N THR A 33 -18.15 -12.83 3.72
CA THR A 33 -16.99 -12.87 4.65
C THR A 33 -15.65 -12.52 4.04
N LEU A 34 -15.56 -12.46 2.70
CA LEU A 34 -14.32 -12.24 1.94
C LEU A 34 -13.24 -13.31 2.16
N ALA A 35 -13.61 -14.44 2.76
CA ALA A 35 -12.73 -15.60 2.91
C ALA A 35 -12.49 -16.25 1.54
N THR A 36 -11.25 -16.67 1.30
CA THR A 36 -10.88 -17.52 0.17
C THR A 36 -11.19 -18.99 0.49
N GLY A 37 -10.90 -19.91 -0.44
CA GLY A 37 -10.95 -21.35 -0.15
C GLY A 37 -9.86 -21.82 0.83
N ALA A 38 -8.80 -21.04 1.06
CA ALA A 38 -7.78 -21.33 2.05
C ALA A 38 -8.21 -20.85 3.46
N PRO A 39 -8.24 -21.75 4.48
CA PRO A 39 -8.62 -21.38 5.84
C PRO A 39 -7.72 -20.26 6.42
N GLY A 40 -8.35 -19.23 6.97
CA GLY A 40 -7.64 -18.08 7.54
C GLY A 40 -7.08 -17.09 6.52
N VAL A 41 -7.27 -17.34 5.22
CA VAL A 41 -6.85 -16.43 4.14
C VAL A 41 -8.06 -15.70 3.59
N PHE A 42 -7.96 -14.37 3.56
CA PHE A 42 -8.99 -13.46 3.09
C PHE A 42 -8.42 -12.58 1.98
N ALA A 43 -9.26 -12.18 1.04
CA ALA A 43 -8.85 -11.30 -0.05
C ALA A 43 -9.85 -10.15 -0.22
N ALA A 44 -9.33 -8.96 -0.54
CA ALA A 44 -10.15 -7.78 -0.72
C ALA A 44 -9.57 -6.81 -1.75
N GLY A 45 -10.44 -6.03 -2.38
CA GLY A 45 -10.08 -4.93 -3.26
C GLY A 45 -10.26 -5.33 -4.72
N ASP A 46 -9.50 -4.68 -5.60
CA ASP A 46 -9.64 -4.90 -7.04
C ASP A 46 -9.23 -6.32 -7.45
N VAL A 47 -8.41 -7.00 -6.66
CA VAL A 47 -8.03 -8.40 -6.86
C VAL A 47 -9.22 -9.38 -6.79
N THR A 48 -10.35 -8.99 -6.19
CA THR A 48 -11.53 -9.87 -6.02
C THR A 48 -12.73 -9.48 -6.88
N TYR A 49 -12.88 -8.22 -7.30
CA TYR A 49 -14.02 -7.77 -8.11
C TYR A 49 -13.63 -7.02 -9.39
N GLY A 50 -12.34 -6.86 -9.65
CA GLY A 50 -11.84 -5.95 -10.67
C GLY A 50 -11.85 -4.49 -10.21
N PRO A 51 -11.33 -3.58 -11.05
CA PRO A 51 -11.12 -2.18 -10.68
C PRO A 51 -12.43 -1.49 -10.30
N LYS A 52 -12.52 -1.05 -9.03
CA LYS A 52 -13.61 -0.19 -8.52
C LYS A 52 -13.06 1.13 -8.00
N THR A 53 -13.91 1.94 -7.38
CA THR A 53 -13.47 3.19 -6.75
C THR A 53 -12.65 2.90 -5.49
N VAL A 54 -11.75 3.82 -5.12
CA VAL A 54 -10.96 3.74 -3.89
C VAL A 54 -11.83 3.58 -2.64
N ILE A 55 -13.03 4.19 -2.64
CA ILE A 55 -14.00 4.07 -1.53
C ILE A 55 -14.49 2.63 -1.40
N HIS A 56 -14.74 1.95 -2.53
CA HIS A 56 -15.12 0.54 -2.50
C HIS A 56 -13.98 -0.33 -1.96
N ALA A 57 -12.75 -0.11 -2.40
CA ALA A 57 -11.59 -0.85 -1.89
C ALA A 57 -11.42 -0.66 -0.36
N ALA A 58 -11.55 0.57 0.14
CA ALA A 58 -11.48 0.88 1.56
C ALA A 58 -12.61 0.20 2.37
N ALA A 59 -13.86 0.28 1.90
CA ALA A 59 -14.98 -0.40 2.53
C ALA A 59 -14.79 -1.93 2.54
N HIS A 60 -14.19 -2.47 1.48
CA HIS A 60 -13.90 -3.89 1.36
C HIS A 60 -12.81 -4.35 2.32
N GLY A 61 -11.75 -3.55 2.49
CA GLY A 61 -10.72 -3.77 3.50
C GLY A 61 -11.29 -3.79 4.91
N ARG A 62 -12.21 -2.87 5.24
CA ARG A 62 -12.90 -2.86 6.55
C ARG A 62 -13.70 -4.14 6.79
N ARG A 63 -14.42 -4.64 5.78
CA ARG A 63 -15.17 -5.90 5.87
C ARG A 63 -14.26 -7.12 6.03
N ALA A 64 -13.12 -7.13 5.34
CA ALA A 64 -12.14 -8.20 5.48
C ALA A 64 -11.57 -8.21 6.89
N ALA A 65 -11.24 -7.05 7.45
CA ALA A 65 -10.77 -6.92 8.83
C ALA A 65 -11.80 -7.43 9.85
N GLN A 66 -13.08 -7.10 9.68
CA GLN A 66 -14.15 -7.62 10.54
C GLN A 66 -14.26 -9.15 10.46
N SER A 67 -14.11 -9.71 9.26
CA SER A 67 -14.21 -11.15 9.02
C SER A 67 -12.99 -11.91 9.57
N ILE A 68 -11.80 -11.32 9.45
CA ILE A 68 -10.57 -11.79 10.10
C ILE A 68 -10.74 -11.78 11.62
N HIS A 69 -11.24 -10.67 12.17
CA HIS A 69 -11.50 -10.57 13.61
C HIS A 69 -12.51 -11.64 14.07
N ALA A 70 -13.62 -11.82 13.35
CA ALA A 70 -14.59 -12.86 13.65
C ALA A 70 -13.94 -14.26 13.62
N TYR A 71 -13.13 -14.55 12.60
CA TYR A 71 -12.43 -15.82 12.44
C TYR A 71 -11.47 -16.10 13.61
N LEU A 72 -10.63 -15.13 13.97
CA LEU A 72 -9.67 -15.26 15.08
C LEU A 72 -10.34 -15.34 16.45
N SER A 73 -11.40 -14.56 16.65
CA SER A 73 -12.19 -14.55 17.89
C SER A 73 -13.18 -15.73 18.00
N LYS A 74 -13.25 -16.61 16.99
CA LYS A 74 -14.23 -17.70 16.89
C LYS A 74 -15.69 -17.22 17.01
N LEU A 75 -15.95 -16.02 16.50
CA LEU A 75 -17.28 -15.41 16.42
C LEU A 75 -17.88 -15.65 15.04
N SER A 76 -19.21 -15.53 14.93
CA SER A 76 -19.85 -15.50 13.63
C SER A 76 -19.51 -14.18 12.92
N PRO A 77 -19.35 -14.15 11.58
CA PRO A 77 -19.07 -12.93 10.82
C PRO A 77 -20.14 -11.83 11.03
N ARG A 78 -21.38 -12.23 11.30
CA ARG A 78 -22.50 -11.31 11.61
C ARG A 78 -22.47 -10.75 13.03
N ALA A 79 -21.72 -11.35 13.94
CA ALA A 79 -21.58 -10.83 15.30
C ALA A 79 -20.65 -9.62 15.36
N VAL A 80 -19.83 -9.39 14.33
CA VAL A 80 -18.90 -8.25 14.26
C VAL A 80 -19.53 -7.15 13.40
N THR A 81 -20.47 -6.41 13.99
CA THR A 81 -21.10 -5.25 13.33
C THR A 81 -20.20 -4.02 13.36
N GLU A 82 -19.35 -3.91 14.38
CA GLU A 82 -18.45 -2.79 14.60
C GLU A 82 -17.05 -3.32 14.91
N MET A 83 -16.05 -2.69 14.30
CA MET A 83 -14.67 -2.88 14.76
C MET A 83 -14.58 -2.20 16.12
N PRO A 84 -13.98 -2.82 17.15
CA PRO A 84 -13.71 -2.14 18.40
C PRO A 84 -12.96 -0.84 18.10
N GLU A 85 -13.42 0.26 18.70
CA GLU A 85 -12.67 1.52 18.72
C GLU A 85 -11.39 1.26 19.53
N GLY A 86 -10.32 0.91 18.82
CA GLY A 86 -8.98 0.89 19.38
C GLY A 86 -8.30 2.22 19.09
N GLU A 87 -7.55 2.73 20.05
CA GLU A 87 -6.46 3.65 19.74
C GLU A 87 -5.46 2.89 18.87
N PHE A 88 -5.55 3.09 17.55
CA PHE A 88 -4.54 2.60 16.64
C PHE A 88 -3.30 3.46 16.87
N GLU A 89 -2.24 2.88 17.43
CA GLU A 89 -0.93 3.50 17.36
C GLU A 89 -0.58 3.65 15.88
N THR A 90 -0.60 4.89 15.39
CA THR A 90 -0.05 5.17 14.07
C THR A 90 1.44 4.80 14.11
N VAL A 91 1.93 4.05 13.13
CA VAL A 91 3.37 3.70 12.98
C VAL A 91 4.28 4.94 13.02
N SER A 92 3.72 6.13 12.78
CA SER A 92 4.42 7.39 12.97
C SER A 92 4.62 7.68 14.45
N THR A 93 5.74 7.18 14.99
CA THR A 93 6.21 7.56 16.31
C THR A 93 6.49 9.05 16.31
N LEU A 94 5.68 9.81 17.05
CA LEU A 94 5.96 11.21 17.31
C LEU A 94 7.33 11.33 18.00
N PRO A 95 8.17 12.30 17.58
CA PRO A 95 9.37 12.65 18.34
C PRO A 95 9.01 12.96 19.81
N PRO A 96 9.77 12.46 20.80
CA PRO A 96 9.47 12.69 22.23
C PRO A 96 9.42 14.18 22.61
N ASP A 97 10.12 15.03 21.87
CA ASP A 97 10.16 16.49 22.05
C ASP A 97 9.08 17.23 21.25
N GLY A 98 8.18 16.50 20.58
CA GLY A 98 7.11 17.06 19.74
C GLY A 98 7.62 17.92 18.59
N THR A 99 8.91 17.82 18.25
CA THR A 99 9.55 18.66 17.25
C THR A 99 10.04 17.81 16.10
N VAL A 100 9.59 18.13 14.89
CA VAL A 100 10.13 17.51 13.67
C VAL A 100 11.01 18.49 12.94
N SER A 101 12.17 18.02 12.49
CA SER A 101 13.04 18.79 11.59
C SER A 101 12.85 18.28 10.16
N LEU A 102 12.41 19.16 9.26
CA LEU A 102 12.09 18.82 7.88
C LEU A 102 13.07 19.50 6.92
N ASP A 103 13.62 18.72 5.99
CA ASP A 103 14.33 19.23 4.82
C ASP A 103 13.35 19.44 3.67
N LEU A 104 12.95 20.70 3.45
CA LEU A 104 11.98 21.06 2.40
C LEU A 104 12.67 21.47 1.09
N ARG A 105 13.97 21.20 0.94
CA ARG A 105 14.69 21.56 -0.29
C ARG A 105 14.12 20.78 -1.48
N PRO A 106 13.92 21.44 -2.63
CA PRO A 106 13.53 20.74 -3.85
C PRO A 106 14.55 19.66 -4.19
N THR A 107 14.13 18.40 -4.05
CA THR A 107 14.94 17.24 -4.44
C THR A 107 14.36 16.70 -5.74
N PRO A 108 15.16 16.57 -6.81
CA PRO A 108 14.67 16.08 -8.09
C PRO A 108 14.06 14.68 -7.93
N ARG A 109 13.02 14.41 -8.71
CA ARG A 109 12.37 13.10 -8.75
C ARG A 109 13.30 12.08 -9.39
N GLU A 110 13.37 10.87 -8.84
CA GLU A 110 13.94 9.74 -9.56
C GLU A 110 13.05 9.41 -10.76
N LEU A 111 13.62 9.47 -11.96
CA LEU A 111 12.87 9.20 -13.18
C LEU A 111 12.51 7.71 -13.22
N MET A 112 11.21 7.41 -13.28
CA MET A 112 10.72 6.04 -13.41
C MET A 112 11.30 5.43 -14.70
N PRO A 113 12.05 4.32 -14.61
CA PRO A 113 12.49 3.60 -15.79
C PRO A 113 11.28 3.13 -16.61
N LEU A 114 11.29 3.46 -17.89
CA LEU A 114 10.22 3.10 -18.84
C LEU A 114 10.77 2.13 -19.87
N ARG A 115 9.90 1.25 -20.38
CA ARG A 115 10.27 0.39 -21.50
C ARG A 115 10.57 1.21 -22.75
N THR A 116 11.55 0.75 -23.52
CA THR A 116 11.91 1.37 -24.80
C THR A 116 10.79 1.23 -25.82
N SER A 117 10.70 2.18 -26.76
CA SER A 117 9.60 2.30 -27.72
C SER A 117 9.35 1.05 -28.58
N ALA A 118 10.40 0.29 -28.91
CA ALA A 118 10.28 -0.94 -29.69
C ALA A 118 9.50 -2.04 -28.94
N ALA A 119 9.61 -2.10 -27.62
CA ALA A 119 8.90 -3.05 -26.76
C ALA A 119 7.62 -2.46 -26.13
N ALA A 120 7.43 -1.14 -26.19
CA ALA A 120 6.28 -0.41 -25.65
C ALA A 120 4.97 -0.64 -26.41
N HIS A 121 5.03 -1.27 -27.60
CA HIS A 121 3.83 -1.64 -28.35
C HIS A 121 3.13 -2.88 -27.80
N ASP A 122 3.85 -3.71 -27.04
CA ASP A 122 3.25 -4.82 -26.32
C ASP A 122 2.60 -4.31 -25.03
N ARG A 123 1.28 -4.21 -25.09
CA ARG A 123 0.43 -3.68 -24.02
C ARG A 123 0.15 -4.68 -22.89
N SER A 124 0.55 -5.94 -23.05
CA SER A 124 0.39 -6.98 -22.03
C SER A 124 1.47 -6.92 -20.94
N LEU A 125 2.48 -6.09 -21.14
CA LEU A 125 3.66 -5.97 -20.28
C LEU A 125 3.71 -4.57 -19.68
N GLU A 126 4.04 -4.47 -18.39
CA GLU A 126 4.07 -3.20 -17.67
C GLU A 126 4.98 -2.16 -18.35
N PHE A 127 4.49 -0.93 -18.48
CA PHE A 127 5.25 0.13 -19.15
C PHE A 127 6.34 0.73 -18.24
N ALA A 128 6.05 0.85 -16.95
CA ALA A 128 7.01 1.24 -15.92
C ALA A 128 7.69 -0.03 -15.40
N THR A 129 9.01 -0.13 -15.49
CA THR A 129 9.73 -1.35 -15.09
C THR A 129 10.11 -1.36 -13.60
N GLY A 130 9.62 -0.39 -12.83
CA GLY A 130 9.96 -0.20 -11.43
C GLY A 130 11.36 0.40 -11.22
N PHE A 131 11.64 0.72 -9.96
CA PHE A 131 12.94 1.22 -9.52
C PHE A 131 13.87 0.07 -9.11
N THR A 132 15.16 0.26 -9.34
CA THR A 132 16.18 -0.51 -8.61
C THR A 132 16.11 -0.19 -7.11
N GLU A 133 16.62 -1.07 -6.26
CA GLU A 133 16.64 -0.84 -4.81
C GLU A 133 17.26 0.53 -4.44
N GLU A 134 18.36 0.89 -5.08
CA GLU A 134 19.02 2.18 -4.84
C GLU A 134 18.14 3.37 -5.26
N GLN A 135 17.49 3.30 -6.42
CA GLN A 135 16.55 4.33 -6.88
C GLN A 135 15.34 4.42 -5.96
N ALA A 136 14.81 3.29 -5.50
CA ALA A 136 13.68 3.24 -4.58
C ALA A 136 14.06 3.89 -3.24
N ARG A 137 15.26 3.60 -2.71
CA ARG A 137 15.79 4.24 -1.50
C ARG A 137 15.95 5.75 -1.68
N ARG A 138 16.47 6.22 -2.82
CA ARG A 138 16.58 7.66 -3.11
C ARG A 138 15.23 8.34 -3.24
N GLU A 139 14.28 7.76 -3.97
CA GLU A 139 12.92 8.30 -4.10
C GLU A 139 12.19 8.31 -2.76
N ALA A 140 12.32 7.25 -1.96
CA ALA A 140 11.73 7.19 -0.61
C ALA A 140 12.36 8.22 0.34
N SER A 141 13.67 8.49 0.22
CA SER A 141 14.36 9.49 1.05
C SER A 141 13.89 10.93 0.79
N ARG A 142 13.16 11.16 -0.30
CA ARG A 142 12.51 12.44 -0.61
C ARG A 142 11.20 12.65 0.17
N CYS A 143 10.77 11.68 0.96
CA CYS A 143 9.57 11.80 1.78
C CYS A 143 9.64 13.06 2.66
N LEU A 144 8.67 13.96 2.50
CA LEU A 144 8.56 15.21 3.27
C LEU A 144 8.03 15.00 4.70
N ARG A 145 7.84 13.73 5.11
CA ARG A 145 7.26 13.34 6.40
C ARG A 145 6.01 14.16 6.76
N CYS A 146 5.07 14.25 5.81
CA CYS A 146 3.83 15.00 5.98
C CYS A 146 2.96 14.46 7.13
N ASP A 147 3.13 13.17 7.46
CA ASP A 147 2.59 12.52 8.66
C ASP A 147 3.03 13.26 9.93
N LEU A 148 4.32 13.53 10.09
CA LEU A 148 4.85 14.25 11.26
C LEU A 148 4.56 15.74 11.20
N ALA A 149 4.53 16.33 10.01
CA ALA A 149 4.16 17.74 9.87
C ALA A 149 2.73 18.02 10.36
N TYR A 150 1.82 17.07 10.19
CA TYR A 150 0.45 17.19 10.70
C TYR A 150 0.36 16.94 12.20
N LEU A 151 1.14 16.00 12.73
CA LEU A 151 1.03 15.53 14.11
C LEU A 151 1.90 16.32 15.10
N CYS A 152 3.01 16.92 14.66
CA CYS A 152 3.94 17.60 15.56
C CYS A 152 3.52 19.05 15.82
N PRO A 153 3.49 19.51 17.09
CA PRO A 153 3.18 20.89 17.43
C PRO A 153 4.22 21.89 16.94
N THR A 154 5.49 21.47 16.78
CA THR A 154 6.57 22.35 16.32
C THR A 154 7.27 21.75 15.11
N ILE A 155 7.40 22.56 14.04
CA ILE A 155 8.12 22.20 12.82
C ILE A 155 9.35 23.11 12.69
N LYS A 156 10.53 22.51 12.58
CA LYS A 156 11.78 23.21 12.26
C LYS A 156 12.16 22.89 10.81
N VAL A 157 12.31 23.92 9.98
CA VAL A 157 12.81 23.73 8.62
C VAL A 157 14.34 23.83 8.65
N ILE A 158 15.02 22.78 8.21
CA ILE A 158 16.48 22.74 8.19
C ILE A 158 16.98 23.55 6.99
N SER A 159 17.95 24.44 7.21
CA SER A 159 18.59 25.19 6.12
C SER A 159 19.61 24.31 5.37
N PRO A 160 19.96 24.63 4.11
CA PRO A 160 20.92 23.85 3.32
C PRO A 160 22.26 23.62 4.04
N GLU A 161 22.71 24.59 4.84
CA GLU A 161 23.98 24.55 5.58
C GLU A 161 23.94 23.52 6.74
N GLN A 162 22.79 23.42 7.41
CA GLN A 162 22.58 22.50 8.53
C GLN A 162 22.49 21.04 8.05
N VAL A 163 21.97 20.78 6.83
CA VAL A 163 21.93 19.42 6.28
C VAL A 163 23.32 18.89 5.91
N VAL A 164 24.19 19.75 5.37
CA VAL A 164 25.57 19.38 5.02
C VAL A 164 26.39 19.06 6.27
N ALA A 165 26.16 19.78 7.37
CA ALA A 165 26.78 19.51 8.66
C ALA A 165 26.29 18.17 9.26
N ALA A 166 25.00 17.87 9.16
CA ALA A 166 24.42 16.62 9.68
C ALA A 166 24.91 15.37 8.92
N ARG A 167 25.10 15.44 7.59
CA ARG A 167 25.61 14.32 6.77
C ARG A 167 27.09 14.01 6.97
N LYS A 168 27.89 14.93 7.51
CA LYS A 168 29.33 14.71 7.79
C LYS A 168 29.59 13.98 9.12
N ASN A 169 28.59 13.94 10.01
CA ASN A 169 28.67 13.32 11.33
C ASN A 169 27.85 12.02 11.42
N SER A 170 27.43 11.46 10.27
CA SER A 170 26.64 10.22 10.14
C SER A 170 27.35 9.20 9.28
#